data_AF-J4VQG1-F1
#
_entry.id   AF-J4VQG1-F1
#
_cell.length_a   1.000
_cell.length_b   1.000
_cell.length_c   1.000
_cell.angle_alpha   90.00
_cell.angle_beta   90.00
_cell.angle_gamma   90.00
#
_symmetry.space_group_name_H-M   'P 1'
#
loop_
_entity.id
_entity.type
_entity.pdbx_description
1 polymer ?
#
loop_
_entity_poly.entity_id
_entity_poly.type
_entity_poly.pdbx_seq_one_letter_code
_entity_poly.pdbx_strand_id
1 'polypeptide(L)'
;MGGIYANSSVTILAIQGNHADSGLRGFHGISEPRNLQQVVHYLEDRTKILQFPAEGQFHDVECLNPRWSTRAWTYQENMCSPRKLIFDGDSLRWECMENVWREHIDGNVQLDTPYRGVAACRSMLQASIPEFSEFQMVLNEYNCREFSYPEDATDAFSGISHCISAAVGGELITGLPSVCFDVFLLWSPQTRVSRRQPIDSTRAGSLPSWSWVGWSGAISINIGSAAHFLKKSPSKIYRAANSHILTSLVEWKRHERPDIPGVPINPGISRQRALWLKDELSLTSEWSMHDIWESPELECDLKNLNYTPATFFKNAKHPEYEFRYPIPIAQPESKPSVINPSFISCCTRRAYMLSAERIRKFYGKAPVFSLRDEYGRWVGALEPLVRFAESADRMNMQEDELVEVVELARGCCPDTTASETGIEELDHPERRGGTDDGWYHFHWVMWIEWEEEVAYRKGIGRICSTVWETQSKEHINLMLG
;
A
#
# COMPACT_ATOMS: atom_id res chain seq x y z
N MET A 1 -12.06 -10.10 -16.25
CA MET A 1 -10.79 -10.54 -16.88
C MET A 1 -10.00 -11.48 -15.98
N GLY A 2 -9.68 -11.12 -14.73
CA GLY A 2 -8.92 -11.99 -13.80
C GLY A 2 -9.33 -13.47 -13.72
N GLY A 3 -10.63 -13.77 -13.71
CA GLY A 3 -11.12 -15.16 -13.70
C GLY A 3 -10.70 -16.00 -14.91
N ILE A 4 -10.49 -15.38 -16.09
CA ILE A 4 -10.00 -16.07 -17.29
C ILE A 4 -8.56 -16.53 -17.07
N TYR A 5 -7.70 -15.64 -16.57
CA TYR A 5 -6.30 -15.96 -16.26
C TYR A 5 -6.18 -16.99 -15.12
N ALA A 6 -7.01 -16.84 -14.08
CA ALA A 6 -7.03 -17.74 -12.93
C ALA A 6 -7.42 -19.19 -13.30
N ASN A 7 -8.26 -19.36 -14.32
CA ASN A 7 -8.71 -20.67 -14.80
C ASN A 7 -7.99 -21.13 -16.08
N SER A 8 -7.00 -20.38 -16.56
CA SER A 8 -6.20 -20.77 -17.72
C SER A 8 -5.35 -22.00 -17.37
N SER A 9 -5.18 -22.91 -18.34
CA SER A 9 -4.22 -24.01 -18.18
C SER A 9 -2.79 -23.49 -18.18
N VAL A 10 -2.51 -22.56 -19.10
CA VAL A 10 -1.25 -21.83 -19.23
C VAL A 10 -1.56 -20.45 -19.82
N THR A 11 -0.99 -19.40 -19.25
CA THR A 11 -0.95 -18.07 -19.87
C THR A 11 0.39 -17.86 -20.58
N ILE A 12 0.34 -17.51 -21.86
CA ILE A 12 1.55 -17.18 -22.64
C ILE A 12 1.77 -15.67 -22.56
N LEU A 13 2.91 -15.25 -22.01
CA LEU A 13 3.28 -13.84 -21.85
C LEU A 13 4.39 -13.47 -22.84
N ALA A 14 4.08 -12.57 -23.77
CA ALA A 14 5.03 -12.09 -24.78
C ALA A 14 5.72 -10.80 -24.32
N ILE A 15 6.58 -10.89 -23.30
CA ILE A 15 7.16 -9.71 -22.62
C ILE A 15 8.09 -8.92 -23.54
N GLN A 16 8.85 -9.60 -24.41
CA GLN A 16 9.76 -8.96 -25.38
C GLN A 16 9.06 -8.08 -26.44
N GLY A 17 7.74 -8.21 -26.62
CA GLY A 17 7.01 -7.56 -27.70
C GLY A 17 6.75 -6.07 -27.41
N ASN A 18 7.13 -5.20 -28.33
CA ASN A 18 6.82 -3.76 -28.24
C ASN A 18 5.35 -3.43 -28.59
N HIS A 19 4.66 -4.35 -29.25
CA HIS A 19 3.25 -4.26 -29.64
C HIS A 19 2.69 -5.67 -29.95
N ALA A 20 1.38 -5.77 -30.16
CA ALA A 20 0.68 -7.05 -30.39
C ALA A 20 1.25 -7.84 -31.58
N ASP A 21 1.69 -7.16 -32.64
CA ASP A 21 2.23 -7.79 -33.86
C ASP A 21 3.71 -8.20 -33.79
N SER A 22 4.35 -8.15 -32.62
CA SER A 22 5.80 -8.43 -32.49
C SER A 22 6.15 -9.91 -32.74
N GLY A 23 5.16 -10.80 -32.66
CA GLY A 23 5.35 -12.25 -32.80
C GLY A 23 6.14 -12.89 -31.65
N LEU A 24 6.28 -14.22 -31.71
CA LEU A 24 7.06 -15.03 -30.76
C LEU A 24 8.26 -15.65 -31.47
N ARG A 25 9.46 -15.47 -30.94
CA ARG A 25 10.72 -15.97 -31.53
C ARG A 25 11.04 -17.41 -31.12
N GLY A 26 11.83 -18.11 -31.93
CA GLY A 26 12.43 -19.41 -31.67
C GLY A 26 11.56 -20.62 -32.01
N PHE A 27 10.62 -20.49 -32.94
CA PHE A 27 9.92 -21.62 -33.53
C PHE A 27 10.58 -22.02 -34.85
N HIS A 28 11.10 -23.25 -34.92
CA HIS A 28 11.85 -23.75 -36.07
C HIS A 28 11.02 -23.67 -37.36
N GLY A 29 11.53 -22.95 -38.36
CA GLY A 29 10.87 -22.76 -39.66
C GLY A 29 9.65 -21.84 -39.65
N ILE A 30 9.33 -21.20 -38.52
CA ILE A 30 8.16 -20.32 -38.36
C ILE A 30 8.55 -18.90 -37.95
N SER A 31 9.50 -18.74 -37.03
CA SER A 31 9.93 -17.42 -36.56
C SER A 31 11.44 -17.33 -36.38
N GLU A 32 11.94 -16.08 -36.31
CA GLU A 32 13.35 -15.80 -36.09
C GLU A 32 13.89 -16.54 -34.84
N PRO A 33 15.12 -17.08 -34.89
CA PRO A 33 15.71 -17.79 -33.76
C PRO A 33 15.90 -16.87 -32.54
N ARG A 34 15.87 -17.46 -31.34
CA ARG A 34 16.29 -16.79 -30.09
C ARG A 34 17.82 -16.81 -30.01
N ASN A 35 18.44 -15.70 -29.61
CA ASN A 35 19.90 -15.53 -29.54
C ASN A 35 20.44 -15.56 -28.10
N LEU A 36 20.16 -16.64 -27.38
CA LEU A 36 20.63 -16.82 -26.01
C LEU A 36 22.16 -16.92 -25.94
N GLN A 37 22.81 -15.98 -25.26
CA GLN A 37 24.25 -16.00 -25.02
C GLN A 37 24.57 -16.71 -23.71
N GLN A 38 25.26 -17.85 -23.78
CA GLN A 38 25.78 -18.56 -22.60
C GLN A 38 27.30 -18.39 -22.53
N VAL A 39 27.81 -18.05 -21.35
CA VAL A 39 29.26 -17.97 -21.13
C VAL A 39 29.80 -19.37 -20.89
N VAL A 40 30.61 -19.86 -21.82
CA VAL A 40 31.24 -21.18 -21.77
C VAL A 40 32.73 -21.02 -21.55
N HIS A 41 33.21 -21.50 -20.41
CA HIS A 41 34.63 -21.62 -20.10
C HIS A 41 35.15 -22.98 -20.57
N TYR A 42 36.34 -22.98 -21.16
CA TYR A 42 36.99 -24.18 -21.66
C TYR A 42 38.19 -24.49 -20.77
N LEU A 43 38.20 -25.68 -20.17
CA LEU A 43 39.35 -26.19 -19.42
C LEU A 43 40.26 -27.04 -20.32
N GLU A 44 41.51 -27.21 -19.88
CA GLU A 44 42.58 -27.88 -20.65
C GLU A 44 42.25 -29.34 -21.03
N ASP A 45 41.38 -30.00 -20.27
CA ASP A 45 40.98 -31.40 -20.43
C ASP A 45 39.76 -31.60 -21.35
N ARG A 46 39.35 -30.58 -22.11
CA ARG A 46 38.11 -30.52 -22.92
C ARG A 46 36.82 -30.46 -22.09
N THR A 47 36.92 -30.27 -20.78
CA THR A 47 35.75 -29.98 -19.96
C THR A 47 35.23 -28.58 -20.29
N LYS A 48 33.93 -28.49 -20.57
CA LYS A 48 33.22 -27.22 -20.75
C LYS A 48 32.48 -26.88 -19.47
N ILE A 49 32.70 -25.68 -18.95
CA ILE A 49 31.95 -25.17 -17.80
C ILE A 49 31.05 -24.04 -18.29
N LEU A 50 29.75 -24.20 -18.07
CA LEU A 50 28.79 -23.13 -18.25
C LEU A 50 28.82 -22.25 -17.00
N GLN A 51 29.15 -20.96 -17.17
CA GLN A 51 29.02 -20.00 -16.09
C GLN A 51 27.55 -19.64 -15.92
N PHE A 52 27.00 -19.99 -14.77
CA PHE A 52 25.75 -19.47 -14.29
C PHE A 52 26.04 -18.31 -13.33
N PRO A 53 25.24 -17.24 -13.34
CA PRO A 53 25.32 -16.23 -12.28
C PRO A 53 25.08 -16.92 -10.94
N ALA A 54 25.94 -16.65 -9.94
CA ALA A 54 25.96 -17.36 -8.66
C ALA A 54 24.88 -16.88 -7.67
N GLU A 55 24.15 -15.82 -8.01
CA GLU A 55 23.17 -15.17 -7.15
C GLU A 55 21.80 -15.14 -7.83
N GLY A 56 20.78 -15.53 -7.07
CA GLY A 56 19.38 -15.68 -7.50
C GLY A 56 18.77 -14.50 -8.26
N GLN A 57 19.30 -13.29 -8.06
CA GLN A 57 18.82 -12.04 -8.64
C GLN A 57 19.43 -11.71 -10.01
N PHE A 58 20.46 -12.46 -10.45
CA PHE A 58 21.21 -12.17 -11.68
C PHE A 58 21.06 -13.28 -12.75
N HIS A 59 20.17 -14.26 -12.55
CA HIS A 59 19.84 -15.29 -13.55
C HIS A 59 18.97 -14.76 -14.71
N ASP A 60 18.69 -13.47 -14.73
CA ASP A 60 17.81 -12.86 -15.69
C ASP A 60 18.57 -12.40 -16.93
N VAL A 61 18.37 -13.13 -18.04
CA VAL A 61 18.52 -12.60 -19.42
C VAL A 61 17.28 -11.76 -19.75
N GLU A 62 16.89 -10.88 -18.82
CA GLU A 62 15.65 -10.11 -18.87
C GLU A 62 15.70 -9.10 -20.02
N CYS A 63 14.58 -8.95 -20.70
CA CYS A 63 14.33 -7.77 -21.50
C CYS A 63 14.30 -6.56 -20.54
N LEU A 64 15.36 -5.75 -20.53
CA LEU A 64 15.44 -4.57 -19.66
C LEU A 64 14.29 -3.60 -20.00
N ASN A 65 13.43 -3.32 -19.01
CA ASN A 65 12.29 -2.40 -19.09
C ASN A 65 11.32 -2.72 -20.26
N PRO A 66 10.69 -3.90 -20.26
CA PRO A 66 9.82 -4.29 -21.36
C PRO A 66 8.54 -3.44 -21.34
N ARG A 67 8.07 -3.02 -22.52
CA ARG A 67 6.80 -2.27 -22.63
C ARG A 67 5.61 -3.04 -22.03
N TRP A 68 5.68 -4.36 -22.01
CA TRP A 68 4.65 -5.18 -21.35
C TRP A 68 4.54 -4.87 -19.85
N SER A 69 5.64 -4.65 -19.13
CA SER A 69 5.60 -4.38 -17.68
C SER A 69 5.15 -2.96 -17.35
N THR A 70 5.20 -2.03 -18.31
CA THR A 70 4.70 -0.66 -18.10
C THR A 70 3.19 -0.57 -18.24
N ARG A 71 2.52 -1.50 -18.92
CA ARG A 71 1.06 -1.42 -19.15
C ARG A 71 0.27 -1.92 -17.93
N ALA A 72 -0.74 -1.16 -17.51
CA ALA A 72 -1.55 -1.53 -16.34
C ALA A 72 -2.36 -2.81 -16.54
N TRP A 73 -3.01 -2.96 -17.71
CA TRP A 73 -3.83 -4.14 -18.03
C TRP A 73 -3.06 -5.46 -17.99
N THR A 74 -1.74 -5.45 -18.21
CA THR A 74 -0.92 -6.66 -18.17
C THR A 74 -0.64 -7.14 -16.74
N TYR A 75 -0.90 -6.31 -15.73
CA TYR A 75 -0.62 -6.68 -14.35
C TYR A 75 -1.51 -7.81 -13.86
N GLN A 76 -2.81 -7.76 -14.19
CA GLN A 76 -3.71 -8.88 -13.87
C GLN A 76 -3.39 -10.14 -14.70
N GLU A 77 -2.82 -10.01 -15.92
CA GLU A 77 -2.35 -11.16 -16.69
C GLU A 77 -1.24 -11.88 -15.93
N ASN A 78 -0.33 -11.13 -15.30
CA ASN A 78 0.73 -11.69 -14.48
C ASN A 78 0.21 -12.28 -13.17
N MET A 79 -0.53 -11.48 -12.42
CA MET A 79 -0.88 -11.77 -11.02
C MET A 79 -1.97 -12.83 -10.89
N CYS A 80 -2.91 -12.87 -11.83
CA CYS A 80 -4.01 -13.84 -11.78
C CYS A 80 -3.67 -15.17 -12.47
N SER A 81 -2.50 -15.31 -13.14
CA SER A 81 -2.16 -16.54 -13.87
C SER A 81 -1.39 -17.53 -12.98
N PRO A 82 -1.95 -18.72 -12.68
CA PRO A 82 -1.29 -19.71 -11.82
C PRO A 82 -0.13 -20.44 -12.51
N ARG A 83 -0.11 -20.43 -13.85
CA ARG A 83 0.91 -21.06 -14.70
C ARG A 83 1.19 -20.15 -15.89
N LYS A 84 2.44 -19.76 -16.06
CA LYS A 84 2.88 -18.78 -17.06
C LYS A 84 4.02 -19.37 -17.88
N LEU A 85 3.90 -19.27 -19.20
CA LEU A 85 5.02 -19.45 -20.12
C LEU A 85 5.41 -18.07 -20.66
N ILE A 86 6.57 -17.60 -20.23
CA ILE A 86 7.03 -16.23 -20.41
C ILE A 86 8.13 -16.22 -21.47
N PHE A 87 7.90 -15.45 -22.53
CA PHE A 87 8.89 -15.11 -23.54
C PHE A 87 9.58 -13.81 -23.12
N ASP A 88 10.78 -13.94 -22.55
CA ASP A 88 11.55 -12.85 -21.96
C ASP A 88 12.91 -12.73 -22.65
N GLY A 89 13.03 -11.71 -23.50
CA GLY A 89 14.18 -11.56 -24.38
C GLY A 89 14.43 -12.81 -25.23
N ASP A 90 15.65 -13.34 -25.17
CA ASP A 90 16.07 -14.53 -25.91
C ASP A 90 15.94 -15.84 -25.12
N SER A 91 15.16 -15.86 -24.02
CA SER A 91 14.92 -17.06 -23.21
C SER A 91 13.44 -17.29 -22.93
N LEU A 92 13.06 -18.56 -22.71
CA LEU A 92 11.78 -18.91 -22.10
C LEU A 92 11.91 -19.11 -20.59
N ARG A 93 10.90 -18.65 -19.85
CA ARG A 93 10.73 -18.86 -18.41
C ARG A 93 9.36 -19.44 -18.14
N TRP A 94 9.30 -20.54 -17.41
CA TRP A 94 8.07 -21.08 -16.85
C TRP A 94 7.95 -20.64 -15.40
N GLU A 95 6.78 -20.13 -15.02
CA GLU A 95 6.46 -19.80 -13.63
C GLU A 95 5.14 -20.46 -13.22
N CYS A 96 5.13 -21.14 -12.10
CA CYS A 96 3.91 -21.58 -11.44
C CYS A 96 3.92 -21.21 -9.95
N MET A 97 2.87 -21.58 -9.21
CA MET A 97 2.72 -21.28 -7.78
C MET A 97 3.78 -21.94 -6.87
N GLU A 98 4.62 -22.82 -7.42
CA GLU A 98 5.60 -23.59 -6.66
C GLU A 98 7.02 -23.45 -7.20
N ASN A 99 7.20 -23.33 -8.52
CA ASN A 99 8.49 -23.43 -9.17
C ASN A 99 8.65 -22.42 -10.30
N VAL A 100 9.91 -22.05 -10.55
CA VAL A 100 10.34 -21.28 -11.71
C VAL A 100 11.38 -22.09 -12.47
N TRP A 101 11.16 -22.30 -13.77
CA TRP A 101 12.12 -22.97 -14.66
C TRP A 101 12.52 -22.04 -15.79
N ARG A 102 13.75 -22.19 -16.28
CA ARG A 102 14.29 -21.41 -17.39
C ARG A 102 14.86 -22.34 -18.43
N GLU A 103 14.64 -22.01 -19.70
CA GLU A 103 15.10 -22.82 -20.84
C GLU A 103 16.61 -23.10 -20.82
N HIS A 104 17.39 -22.18 -20.25
CA HIS A 104 18.85 -22.22 -20.25
C HIS A 104 19.48 -22.76 -18.96
N ILE A 105 18.68 -23.21 -18.00
CA ILE A 105 19.15 -23.75 -16.71
C ILE A 105 18.70 -25.20 -16.60
N ASP A 106 19.58 -26.08 -16.10
CA ASP A 106 19.22 -27.47 -15.80
C ASP A 106 18.10 -27.52 -14.74
N GLY A 107 17.05 -28.29 -15.00
CA GLY A 107 15.85 -28.39 -14.16
C GLY A 107 16.11 -28.96 -12.76
N ASN A 108 17.29 -29.55 -12.52
CA ASN A 108 17.71 -30.03 -11.20
C ASN A 108 18.19 -28.92 -10.25
N VAL A 109 18.42 -27.71 -10.76
CA VAL A 109 18.73 -26.56 -9.91
C VAL A 109 17.42 -26.00 -9.37
N GLN A 110 17.07 -26.38 -8.13
CA GLN A 110 16.04 -25.66 -7.39
C GLN A 110 16.54 -24.25 -7.13
N LEU A 111 16.05 -23.30 -7.93
CA LEU A 111 16.19 -21.89 -7.59
C LEU A 111 15.31 -21.66 -6.36
N ASP A 112 15.93 -21.44 -5.19
CA ASP A 112 15.25 -20.90 -4.01
C ASP A 112 14.41 -19.74 -4.48
N THR A 113 13.08 -19.83 -4.40
CA THR A 113 12.16 -18.88 -5.00
C THR A 113 12.34 -17.48 -4.38
N PRO A 114 13.04 -16.52 -5.02
CA PRO A 114 13.10 -15.16 -4.52
C PRO A 114 12.25 -14.25 -5.44
N TYR A 115 11.46 -14.84 -6.35
CA TYR A 115 10.69 -14.07 -7.31
C TYR A 115 9.47 -13.54 -6.56
N ARG A 116 9.63 -12.30 -6.10
CA ARG A 116 8.67 -11.55 -5.28
C ARG A 116 7.24 -11.68 -5.81
N GLY A 117 7.05 -11.73 -7.13
CA GLY A 117 5.74 -11.91 -7.76
C GLY A 117 5.01 -13.22 -7.43
N VAL A 118 5.70 -14.37 -7.42
CA VAL A 118 5.06 -15.68 -7.13
C VAL A 118 4.75 -15.82 -5.64
N ALA A 119 5.67 -15.38 -4.77
CA ALA A 119 5.44 -15.35 -3.33
C ALA A 119 4.31 -14.39 -2.94
N ALA A 120 4.26 -13.20 -3.53
CA ALA A 120 3.19 -12.22 -3.33
C ALA A 120 1.82 -12.77 -3.81
N CYS A 121 1.76 -13.37 -5.01
CA CYS A 121 0.53 -14.00 -5.52
C CYS A 121 0.04 -15.11 -4.59
N ARG A 122 0.94 -16.01 -4.16
CA ARG A 122 0.58 -17.12 -3.27
C ARG A 122 0.13 -16.62 -1.90
N SER A 123 0.88 -15.70 -1.30
CA SER A 123 0.54 -15.07 -0.03
C SER A 123 -0.85 -14.42 -0.10
N MET A 124 -1.09 -13.59 -1.11
CA MET A 124 -2.39 -12.92 -1.28
C MET A 124 -3.56 -13.84 -1.63
N LEU A 125 -3.34 -14.98 -2.30
CA LEU A 125 -4.43 -15.89 -2.67
C LEU A 125 -4.75 -16.93 -1.60
N GLN A 126 -3.85 -17.14 -0.64
CA GLN A 126 -3.95 -18.20 0.37
C GLN A 126 -3.99 -17.66 1.80
N ALA A 127 -3.69 -16.39 2.04
CA ALA A 127 -3.72 -15.81 3.39
C ALA A 127 -5.14 -15.68 3.92
N SER A 128 -5.36 -16.22 5.11
CA SER A 128 -6.56 -16.02 5.93
C SER A 128 -6.38 -14.89 6.95
N ILE A 129 -5.13 -14.48 7.20
CA ILE A 129 -4.78 -13.33 8.05
C ILE A 129 -4.33 -12.18 7.13
N PRO A 130 -4.91 -10.97 7.26
CA PRO A 130 -4.56 -9.85 6.40
C PRO A 130 -3.07 -9.47 6.52
N GLU A 131 -2.31 -9.63 5.43
CA GLU A 131 -0.91 -9.19 5.34
C GLU A 131 -0.80 -7.99 4.39
N PHE A 132 -0.64 -6.80 4.96
CA PHE A 132 -0.72 -5.54 4.21
C PHE A 132 0.59 -5.15 3.53
N SER A 133 1.73 -5.71 3.93
CA SER A 133 3.04 -5.40 3.34
C SER A 133 3.09 -5.80 1.85
N GLU A 134 2.67 -7.02 1.54
CA GLU A 134 2.55 -7.52 0.16
C GLU A 134 1.49 -6.73 -0.61
N PHE A 135 0.40 -6.34 0.05
CA PHE A 135 -0.64 -5.54 -0.58
C PHE A 135 -0.11 -4.18 -1.06
N GLN A 136 0.66 -3.45 -0.22
CA GLN A 136 1.28 -2.19 -0.64
C GLN A 136 2.24 -2.37 -1.80
N MET A 137 3.02 -3.46 -1.82
CA MET A 137 3.91 -3.75 -2.95
C MET A 137 3.12 -3.88 -4.25
N VAL A 138 2.03 -4.64 -4.21
CA VAL A 138 1.15 -4.88 -5.37
C VAL A 138 0.47 -3.60 -5.82
N LEU A 139 0.01 -2.77 -4.88
CA LEU A 139 -0.52 -1.44 -5.19
C LEU A 139 0.52 -0.56 -5.88
N ASN A 140 1.76 -0.53 -5.39
CA ASN A 140 2.82 0.30 -5.97
C ASN A 140 3.25 -0.16 -7.36
N GLU A 141 3.42 -1.47 -7.55
CA GLU A 141 3.74 -2.05 -8.87
C GLU A 141 2.63 -1.78 -9.89
N TYR A 142 1.36 -1.81 -9.46
CA TYR A 142 0.24 -1.47 -10.32
C TYR A 142 0.15 0.02 -10.60
N ASN A 143 0.24 0.85 -9.56
CA ASN A 143 -0.06 2.27 -9.67
C ASN A 143 1.01 3.08 -10.42
N CYS A 144 2.22 2.52 -10.54
CA CYS A 144 3.30 3.06 -11.37
C CYS A 144 3.15 2.71 -12.87
N ARG A 145 2.16 1.90 -13.24
CA ARG A 145 1.94 1.52 -14.64
C ARG A 145 1.16 2.58 -15.42
N GLU A 146 1.35 2.54 -16.72
CA GLU A 146 0.76 3.39 -17.74
C GLU A 146 -0.61 2.86 -18.18
N PHE A 147 -1.51 3.80 -18.45
CA PHE A 147 -2.87 3.54 -18.93
C PHE A 147 -3.08 4.27 -20.26
N SER A 148 -3.61 3.56 -21.25
CA SER A 148 -4.12 4.21 -22.47
C SER A 148 -5.37 5.04 -22.17
N TYR A 149 -6.23 4.54 -21.28
CA TYR A 149 -7.42 5.21 -20.77
C TYR A 149 -7.33 5.23 -19.24
N PRO A 150 -6.96 6.36 -18.62
CA PRO A 150 -6.79 6.43 -17.16
C PRO A 150 -8.04 6.04 -16.36
N GLU A 151 -9.23 6.27 -16.92
CA GLU A 151 -10.53 5.87 -16.38
C GLU A 151 -10.68 4.36 -16.13
N ASP A 152 -9.89 3.52 -16.79
CA ASP A 152 -9.90 2.06 -16.60
C ASP A 152 -9.10 1.59 -15.37
N ALA A 153 -8.61 2.51 -14.53
CA ALA A 153 -7.76 2.20 -13.39
C ALA A 153 -8.38 1.20 -12.40
N THR A 154 -9.70 1.25 -12.17
CA THR A 154 -10.40 0.23 -11.37
C THR A 154 -10.60 -1.07 -12.14
N ASP A 155 -10.89 -0.99 -13.44
CA ASP A 155 -11.26 -2.12 -14.28
C ASP A 155 -10.05 -3.04 -14.56
N ALA A 156 -8.89 -2.44 -14.82
CA ALA A 156 -7.63 -3.16 -15.00
C ALA A 156 -7.11 -3.79 -13.70
N PHE A 157 -7.50 -3.27 -12.53
CA PHE A 157 -7.18 -3.84 -11.22
C PHE A 157 -8.21 -4.86 -10.73
N SER A 158 -9.39 -4.94 -11.37
CA SER A 158 -10.54 -5.70 -10.87
C SER A 158 -10.23 -7.15 -10.53
N GLY A 159 -9.48 -7.87 -11.38
CA GLY A 159 -9.09 -9.25 -11.14
C GLY A 159 -8.30 -9.43 -9.82
N ILE A 160 -7.37 -8.51 -9.58
CA ILE A 160 -6.53 -8.48 -8.39
C ILE A 160 -7.36 -8.07 -7.16
N SER A 161 -8.24 -7.07 -7.30
CA SER A 161 -9.17 -6.68 -6.24
C SER A 161 -10.01 -7.85 -5.72
N HIS A 162 -10.53 -8.71 -6.60
CA HIS A 162 -11.33 -9.86 -6.18
C HIS A 162 -10.50 -10.85 -5.34
N CYS A 163 -9.25 -11.10 -5.75
CA CYS A 163 -8.33 -11.96 -5.01
C CYS A 163 -8.03 -11.38 -3.63
N ILE A 164 -7.72 -10.08 -3.55
CA ILE A 164 -7.32 -9.41 -2.31
C ILE A 164 -8.49 -9.24 -1.33
N SER A 165 -9.68 -8.92 -1.82
CA SER A 165 -10.89 -8.78 -0.98
C SER A 165 -11.18 -10.08 -0.20
N ALA A 166 -10.97 -11.24 -0.82
CA ALA A 166 -11.13 -12.53 -0.15
C ALA A 166 -10.09 -12.73 0.97
N ALA A 167 -8.83 -12.35 0.74
CA ALA A 167 -7.74 -12.57 1.69
C ALA A 167 -7.75 -11.60 2.89
N VAL A 168 -8.12 -10.34 2.64
CA VAL A 168 -8.16 -9.30 3.68
C VAL A 168 -9.44 -9.40 4.53
N GLY A 169 -10.45 -10.14 4.09
CA GLY A 169 -11.67 -10.38 4.84
C GLY A 169 -12.56 -9.13 4.93
N GLY A 170 -13.03 -8.62 3.80
CA GLY A 170 -13.92 -7.46 3.77
C GLY A 170 -14.17 -6.95 2.35
N GLU A 171 -14.76 -5.77 2.23
CA GLU A 171 -14.96 -5.11 0.94
C GLU A 171 -13.66 -4.39 0.53
N LEU A 172 -13.32 -4.39 -0.76
CA LEU A 172 -12.42 -3.38 -1.32
C LEU A 172 -13.26 -2.24 -1.87
N ILE A 173 -13.10 -1.06 -1.27
CA ILE A 173 -13.82 0.16 -1.59
C ILE A 173 -12.90 1.07 -2.40
N THR A 174 -13.10 1.09 -3.72
CA THR A 174 -12.25 1.81 -4.69
C THR A 174 -10.76 1.56 -4.44
N GLY A 175 -10.38 0.29 -4.24
CA GLY A 175 -9.00 -0.13 -4.00
C GLY A 175 -8.52 -0.02 -2.54
N LEU A 176 -9.34 0.43 -1.59
CA LEU A 176 -9.02 0.48 -0.16
C LEU A 176 -9.75 -0.62 0.63
N PRO A 177 -9.07 -1.40 1.51
CA PRO A 177 -9.74 -2.41 2.33
C PRO A 177 -10.66 -1.80 3.38
N SER A 178 -11.91 -2.28 3.42
CA SER A 178 -12.91 -1.79 4.36
C SER A 178 -12.51 -2.04 5.81
N VAL A 179 -11.82 -3.16 6.10
CA VAL A 179 -11.45 -3.60 7.46
C VAL A 179 -10.51 -2.64 8.21
N CYS A 180 -9.77 -1.82 7.47
CA CYS A 180 -8.82 -0.82 7.98
C CYS A 180 -8.87 0.45 7.10
N PHE A 181 -10.08 0.79 6.63
CA PHE A 181 -10.31 1.88 5.69
C PHE A 181 -9.76 3.21 6.19
N ASP A 182 -9.89 3.47 7.49
CA ASP A 182 -9.37 4.65 8.17
C ASP A 182 -7.85 4.80 8.06
N VAL A 183 -7.09 3.70 8.11
CA VAL A 183 -5.64 3.72 7.93
C VAL A 183 -5.28 3.87 6.45
N PHE A 184 -5.95 3.10 5.58
CA PHE A 184 -5.66 3.08 4.14
C PHE A 184 -6.03 4.38 3.43
N LEU A 185 -7.04 5.09 3.91
CA LEU A 185 -7.43 6.41 3.39
C LEU A 185 -6.31 7.45 3.58
N LEU A 186 -5.40 7.25 4.52
CA LEU A 186 -4.29 8.16 4.83
C LEU A 186 -3.03 7.89 4.00
N TRP A 187 -3.13 7.10 2.93
CA TRP A 187 -2.02 6.84 2.01
C TRP A 187 -1.31 8.16 1.63
N SER A 188 0.01 8.19 1.56
CA SER A 188 0.77 9.40 1.21
C SER A 188 1.63 9.15 -0.03
N PRO A 189 2.11 10.18 -0.72
CA PRO A 189 3.00 9.99 -1.86
C PRO A 189 4.36 9.47 -1.37
N GLN A 190 4.77 8.27 -1.79
CA GLN A 190 6.14 7.79 -1.52
C GLN A 190 7.13 8.55 -2.39
N THR A 191 6.79 8.68 -3.67
CA THR A 191 7.43 9.55 -4.65
C THR A 191 6.38 10.49 -5.24
N ARG A 192 6.74 11.27 -6.26
CA ARG A 192 5.78 12.15 -6.92
C ARG A 192 4.61 11.35 -7.49
N VAL A 193 3.41 11.82 -7.21
CA VAL A 193 2.18 11.32 -7.84
C VAL A 193 1.57 12.38 -8.75
N SER A 194 0.74 11.94 -9.69
CA SER A 194 0.00 12.81 -10.62
C SER A 194 -1.46 12.39 -10.71
N ARG A 195 -2.39 13.35 -10.79
CA ARG A 195 -3.82 13.05 -10.90
C ARG A 195 -4.12 12.44 -12.27
N ARG A 196 -4.77 11.28 -12.30
CA ARG A 196 -5.29 10.67 -13.53
C ARG A 196 -6.42 11.53 -14.07
N GLN A 197 -6.34 11.89 -15.35
CA GLN A 197 -7.36 12.65 -16.05
C GLN A 197 -8.06 11.72 -17.04
N PRO A 198 -9.36 11.42 -16.85
CA PRO A 198 -10.14 10.66 -17.83
C PRO A 198 -10.09 11.30 -19.21
N ILE A 199 -9.99 10.47 -20.25
CA ILE A 199 -10.09 10.96 -21.64
C ILE A 199 -11.57 11.12 -22.00
N ASP A 200 -12.41 10.18 -21.58
CA ASP A 200 -13.85 10.27 -21.73
C ASP A 200 -14.46 11.24 -20.70
N SER A 201 -14.95 12.38 -21.18
CA SER A 201 -15.65 13.39 -20.36
C SER A 201 -16.90 12.85 -19.63
N THR A 202 -17.54 11.78 -20.13
CA THR A 202 -18.69 11.17 -19.45
C THR A 202 -18.29 10.39 -18.20
N ARG A 203 -17.01 10.01 -18.10
CA ARG A 203 -16.38 9.41 -16.92
C ARG A 203 -15.58 10.44 -16.12
N ALA A 204 -15.74 11.73 -16.39
CA ALA A 204 -15.22 12.77 -15.51
C ALA A 204 -15.83 12.59 -14.10
N GLY A 205 -14.98 12.35 -13.10
CA GLY A 205 -15.42 12.03 -11.72
C GLY A 205 -15.56 10.53 -11.41
N SER A 206 -15.22 9.63 -12.32
CA SER A 206 -15.20 8.18 -12.03
C SER A 206 -14.02 7.76 -11.14
N LEU A 207 -12.99 8.61 -11.04
CA LEU A 207 -11.76 8.35 -10.30
C LEU A 207 -11.66 9.30 -9.11
N PRO A 208 -11.94 8.84 -7.88
CA PRO A 208 -11.99 9.74 -6.75
C PRO A 208 -10.62 10.26 -6.33
N SER A 209 -10.58 11.48 -5.80
CA SER A 209 -9.34 12.08 -5.28
C SER A 209 -8.88 11.46 -3.97
N TRP A 210 -9.82 10.93 -3.17
CA TRP A 210 -9.54 10.34 -1.86
C TRP A 210 -8.88 8.96 -1.96
N SER A 211 -9.09 8.22 -3.05
CA SER A 211 -8.44 6.93 -3.31
C SER A 211 -7.17 7.08 -4.14
N TRP A 212 -6.19 6.22 -3.91
CA TRP A 212 -4.96 6.14 -4.70
C TRP A 212 -5.25 5.87 -6.19
N VAL A 213 -6.39 5.23 -6.51
CA VAL A 213 -6.75 4.87 -7.90
C VAL A 213 -6.86 6.10 -8.80
N GLY A 214 -7.23 7.25 -8.25
CA GLY A 214 -7.26 8.52 -8.97
C GLY A 214 -5.89 9.12 -9.27
N TRP A 215 -4.80 8.49 -8.84
CA TRP A 215 -3.44 9.01 -8.93
C TRP A 215 -2.49 8.00 -9.59
N SER A 216 -1.43 8.49 -10.22
CA SER A 216 -0.36 7.68 -10.82
C SER A 216 0.96 7.96 -10.11
N GLY A 217 1.64 6.90 -9.65
CA GLY A 217 2.90 6.97 -8.91
C GLY A 217 2.92 6.11 -7.65
N ALA A 218 4.09 6.01 -7.01
CA ALA A 218 4.26 5.19 -5.81
C ALA A 218 3.65 5.89 -4.58
N ILE A 219 2.91 5.12 -3.80
CA ILE A 219 2.25 5.52 -2.57
C ILE A 219 2.86 4.80 -1.37
N SER A 220 2.69 5.40 -0.19
CA SER A 220 3.06 4.84 1.10
C SER A 220 1.79 4.68 1.94
N ILE A 221 1.67 3.57 2.63
CA ILE A 221 0.57 3.26 3.55
C ILE A 221 1.20 2.99 4.92
N ASN A 222 0.50 3.39 5.99
CA ASN A 222 0.96 3.09 7.34
C ASN A 222 0.67 1.61 7.69
N ILE A 223 1.47 0.70 7.11
CA ILE A 223 1.35 -0.74 7.31
C ILE A 223 1.49 -1.12 8.78
N GLY A 224 2.31 -0.39 9.54
CA GLY A 224 2.45 -0.58 10.98
C GLY A 224 1.15 -0.39 11.75
N SER A 225 0.44 0.71 11.48
CA SER A 225 -0.88 0.92 12.07
C SER A 225 -1.90 -0.10 11.56
N ALA A 226 -1.89 -0.45 10.26
CA ALA A 226 -2.84 -1.39 9.68
C ALA A 226 -2.70 -2.82 10.24
N ALA A 227 -1.47 -3.24 10.52
CA ALA A 227 -1.15 -4.57 11.02
C ALA A 227 -0.85 -4.60 12.53
N HIS A 228 -1.11 -3.51 13.27
CA HIS A 228 -0.88 -3.40 14.71
C HIS A 228 -1.50 -4.55 15.52
N PHE A 229 -2.55 -5.20 15.01
CA PHE A 229 -3.13 -6.39 15.64
C PHE A 229 -2.14 -7.57 15.74
N LEU A 230 -1.10 -7.63 14.91
CA LEU A 230 -0.06 -8.66 14.95
C LEU A 230 0.98 -8.35 16.03
N LYS A 231 1.21 -9.34 16.89
CA LYS A 231 2.35 -9.40 17.80
C LYS A 231 3.47 -10.25 17.19
N LYS A 232 3.13 -11.39 16.60
CA LYS A 232 4.06 -12.32 15.95
C LYS A 232 3.46 -12.87 14.67
N SER A 233 4.28 -12.91 13.62
CA SER A 233 3.96 -13.49 12.32
C SER A 233 5.10 -14.41 11.86
N PRO A 234 4.80 -15.52 11.17
CA PRO A 234 5.81 -16.33 10.47
C PRO A 234 6.57 -15.52 9.40
N SER A 235 5.95 -14.46 8.87
CA SER A 235 6.59 -13.54 7.94
C SER A 235 7.60 -12.65 8.67
N LYS A 236 8.89 -12.84 8.39
CA LYS A 236 9.99 -12.03 8.94
C LYS A 236 9.94 -10.56 8.50
N ILE A 237 9.10 -10.21 7.52
CA ILE A 237 8.95 -8.86 6.96
C ILE A 237 8.42 -7.87 8.02
N TYR A 238 7.68 -8.37 9.02
CA TYR A 238 6.95 -7.54 9.97
C TYR A 238 7.79 -6.86 11.07
N ARG A 239 9.11 -7.09 11.12
CA ARG A 239 9.96 -6.65 12.24
C ARG A 239 10.17 -5.12 12.35
N ALA A 240 9.63 -4.30 11.44
CA ALA A 240 9.93 -2.86 11.36
C ALA A 240 8.76 -1.91 11.64
N ALA A 241 7.55 -2.38 11.95
CA ALA A 241 6.35 -1.54 11.82
C ALA A 241 5.71 -1.05 13.14
N ASN A 242 6.43 -1.09 14.27
CA ASN A 242 5.89 -0.68 15.58
C ASN A 242 5.95 0.85 15.83
N SER A 243 6.20 1.68 14.82
CA SER A 243 6.45 3.11 15.05
C SER A 243 5.20 3.98 15.08
N HIS A 244 4.03 3.52 14.64
CA HIS A 244 2.84 4.37 14.61
C HIS A 244 1.58 3.67 15.09
N ILE A 245 0.91 4.33 16.02
CA ILE A 245 -0.39 3.92 16.53
C ILE A 245 -1.43 4.93 16.04
N LEU A 246 -2.49 4.45 15.38
CA LEU A 246 -3.52 5.29 14.80
C LEU A 246 -4.91 4.98 15.37
N THR A 247 -5.63 6.01 15.79
CA THR A 247 -7.02 5.92 16.26
C THR A 247 -7.91 6.84 15.42
N SER A 248 -8.84 6.25 14.65
CA SER A 248 -9.82 7.03 13.86
C SER A 248 -10.65 7.94 14.76
N LEU A 249 -10.92 9.16 14.29
CA LEU A 249 -11.83 10.11 14.93
C LEU A 249 -13.16 10.25 14.18
N VAL A 250 -13.27 9.64 13.00
CA VAL A 250 -14.41 9.80 12.10
C VAL A 250 -15.01 8.46 11.70
N GLU A 251 -16.30 8.48 11.41
CA GLU A 251 -17.03 7.35 10.82
C GLU A 251 -17.34 7.67 9.37
N TRP A 252 -16.91 6.78 8.47
CA TRP A 252 -17.08 6.97 7.03
C TRP A 252 -18.34 6.30 6.50
N LYS A 253 -18.97 6.96 5.54
CA LYS A 253 -20.03 6.40 4.70
C LYS A 253 -19.61 6.46 3.24
N ARG A 254 -20.03 5.48 2.45
CA ARG A 254 -19.88 5.48 0.98
C ARG A 254 -21.20 5.83 0.32
N HIS A 255 -21.11 6.50 -0.81
CA HIS A 255 -22.25 7.00 -1.56
C HIS A 255 -22.11 6.65 -3.04
N GLU A 256 -23.21 6.24 -3.67
CA GLU A 256 -23.26 6.09 -5.13
C GLU A 256 -23.31 7.47 -5.80
N ARG A 257 -24.06 8.40 -5.21
CA ARG A 257 -24.14 9.80 -5.60
C ARG A 257 -24.23 10.70 -4.36
N PRO A 258 -23.84 11.98 -4.43
CA PRO A 258 -23.83 12.87 -3.27
C PRO A 258 -25.21 13.08 -2.62
N ASP A 259 -26.29 12.99 -3.41
CA ASP A 259 -27.68 13.19 -3.00
C ASP A 259 -28.31 11.97 -2.32
N ILE A 260 -27.67 10.80 -2.39
CA ILE A 260 -28.20 9.53 -1.87
C ILE A 260 -27.67 9.30 -0.44
N PRO A 261 -28.50 8.80 0.51
CA PRO A 261 -28.03 8.41 1.83
C PRO A 261 -26.87 7.43 1.78
N GLY A 262 -25.81 7.73 2.54
CA GLY A 262 -24.60 6.92 2.56
C GLY A 262 -24.75 5.61 3.32
N VAL A 263 -24.04 4.58 2.86
CA VAL A 263 -23.90 3.29 3.54
C VAL A 263 -22.65 3.34 4.44
N PRO A 264 -22.75 3.05 5.75
CA PRO A 264 -21.59 3.03 6.63
C PRO A 264 -20.51 2.05 6.16
N ILE A 265 -19.25 2.49 6.21
CA ILE A 265 -18.08 1.65 6.00
C ILE A 265 -17.69 1.08 7.37
N ASN A 266 -17.54 -0.25 7.47
CA ASN A 266 -17.22 -0.93 8.72
C ASN A 266 -15.72 -1.31 8.79
N PRO A 267 -14.88 -0.55 9.51
CA PRO A 267 -13.48 -0.88 9.73
C PRO A 267 -13.34 -1.95 10.81
N GLY A 268 -13.56 -3.21 10.42
CA GLY A 268 -13.60 -4.35 11.32
C GLY A 268 -12.38 -4.47 12.25
N ILE A 269 -11.16 -4.29 11.76
CA ILE A 269 -9.93 -4.38 12.58
C ILE A 269 -9.83 -3.18 13.52
N SER A 270 -9.99 -1.95 13.00
CA SER A 270 -9.92 -0.73 13.81
C SER A 270 -11.00 -0.68 14.89
N ARG A 271 -12.19 -1.24 14.60
CA ARG A 271 -13.29 -1.39 15.56
C ARG A 271 -12.95 -2.38 16.67
N GLN A 272 -12.37 -3.55 16.35
CA GLN A 272 -11.96 -4.50 17.40
C GLN A 272 -10.88 -3.90 18.29
N ARG A 273 -9.94 -3.14 17.73
CA ARG A 273 -8.97 -2.39 18.51
C ARG A 273 -9.64 -1.42 19.48
N ALA A 274 -10.63 -0.66 19.01
CA ALA A 274 -11.36 0.30 19.84
C ALA A 274 -12.13 -0.38 20.99
N LEU A 275 -12.74 -1.55 20.74
CA LEU A 275 -13.40 -2.35 21.78
C LEU A 275 -12.41 -2.92 22.78
N TRP A 276 -11.27 -3.43 22.30
CA TRP A 276 -10.20 -3.95 23.14
C TRP A 276 -9.62 -2.87 24.06
N LEU A 277 -9.36 -1.66 23.55
CA LEU A 277 -8.87 -0.54 24.36
C LEU A 277 -9.85 -0.10 25.46
N LYS A 278 -11.14 -0.41 25.31
CA LYS A 278 -12.20 -0.12 26.29
C LYS A 278 -12.53 -1.29 27.21
N ASP A 279 -11.86 -2.43 27.04
CA ASP A 279 -12.19 -3.70 27.72
C ASP A 279 -13.64 -4.17 27.44
N GLU A 280 -14.18 -3.83 26.26
CA GLU A 280 -15.54 -4.17 25.82
C GLU A 280 -15.55 -5.36 24.82
N LEU A 281 -14.40 -5.98 24.59
CA LEU A 281 -14.24 -7.03 23.60
C LEU A 281 -14.80 -8.37 24.08
N SER A 282 -15.72 -8.96 23.30
CA SER A 282 -16.23 -10.31 23.56
C SER A 282 -15.40 -11.36 22.82
N LEU A 283 -14.76 -12.27 23.55
CA LEU A 283 -14.02 -13.39 22.98
C LEU A 283 -14.95 -14.51 22.53
N THR A 284 -14.77 -14.98 21.30
CA THR A 284 -15.41 -16.22 20.84
C THR A 284 -14.59 -17.44 21.25
N SER A 285 -15.17 -18.65 21.21
CA SER A 285 -14.46 -19.91 21.53
C SER A 285 -13.23 -20.20 20.65
N GLU A 286 -13.09 -19.53 19.50
CA GLU A 286 -11.91 -19.67 18.62
C GLU A 286 -10.67 -18.91 19.11
N TRP A 287 -10.81 -18.03 20.11
CA TRP A 287 -9.73 -17.19 20.63
C TRP A 287 -9.38 -17.58 22.07
N SER A 288 -8.08 -17.67 22.35
CA SER A 288 -7.54 -17.84 23.71
C SER A 288 -6.66 -16.65 24.08
N MET A 289 -6.75 -16.23 25.34
CA MET A 289 -5.92 -15.19 25.94
C MET A 289 -4.79 -15.83 26.74
N HIS A 290 -3.60 -15.25 26.64
CA HIS A 290 -2.36 -15.74 27.23
C HIS A 290 -1.59 -14.61 27.90
N ASP A 291 -0.85 -14.90 28.96
CA ASP A 291 0.02 -13.91 29.60
C ASP A 291 1.27 -13.66 28.75
N ILE A 292 1.78 -12.42 28.72
CA ILE A 292 2.92 -12.02 27.89
C ILE A 292 4.17 -12.89 28.11
N TRP A 293 4.36 -13.39 29.33
CA TRP A 293 5.48 -14.26 29.74
C TRP A 293 5.44 -15.65 29.09
N GLU A 294 4.29 -16.07 28.57
CA GLU A 294 4.15 -17.34 27.83
C GLU A 294 4.74 -17.24 26.42
N SER A 295 5.05 -16.03 25.92
CA SER A 295 5.63 -15.85 24.60
C SER A 295 7.14 -16.15 24.62
N PRO A 296 7.64 -17.03 23.74
CA PRO A 296 9.05 -17.41 23.70
C PRO A 296 9.99 -16.29 23.18
N GLU A 297 9.44 -15.21 22.61
CA GLU A 297 10.19 -14.06 22.06
C GLU A 297 9.83 -12.78 22.84
N LEU A 298 10.43 -12.59 24.03
CA LEU A 298 10.22 -11.39 24.86
C LEU A 298 10.87 -10.11 24.29
N GLU A 299 11.85 -10.25 23.38
CA GLU A 299 12.80 -9.17 23.06
C GLU A 299 12.20 -7.99 22.27
N CYS A 300 11.13 -8.18 21.49
CA CYS A 300 10.63 -7.14 20.59
C CYS A 300 9.72 -6.10 21.28
N ASP A 301 9.17 -6.46 22.43
CA ASP A 301 8.06 -5.77 23.09
C ASP A 301 8.53 -4.91 24.29
N LEU A 302 9.74 -5.21 24.82
CA LEU A 302 10.36 -4.49 25.96
C LEU A 302 10.90 -3.09 25.62
N LYS A 303 11.05 -2.72 24.35
CA LYS A 303 11.50 -1.36 23.97
C LYS A 303 10.38 -0.32 24.01
N ASN A 304 9.11 -0.74 24.14
CA ASN A 304 7.92 0.11 24.06
C ASN A 304 7.06 0.07 25.34
N LEU A 305 7.70 -0.04 26.51
CA LEU A 305 7.14 -0.34 27.85
C LEU A 305 5.83 0.37 28.25
N ASN A 306 5.44 1.48 27.63
CA ASN A 306 4.19 2.18 27.94
C ASN A 306 2.96 1.61 27.20
N TYR A 307 3.13 0.73 26.22
CA TYR A 307 2.04 0.21 25.38
C TYR A 307 2.01 -1.31 25.22
N THR A 308 2.94 -2.04 25.84
CA THR A 308 2.98 -3.50 25.74
C THR A 308 1.87 -4.12 26.59
N PRO A 309 0.85 -4.77 25.99
CA PRO A 309 -0.22 -5.36 26.79
C PRO A 309 0.34 -6.50 27.67
N ALA A 310 -0.22 -6.66 28.86
CA ALA A 310 0.12 -7.77 29.75
C ALA A 310 -0.26 -9.15 29.17
N THR A 311 -1.11 -9.16 28.14
CA THR A 311 -1.65 -10.36 27.52
C THR A 311 -1.54 -10.31 26.00
N PHE A 312 -1.57 -11.49 25.37
CA PHE A 312 -1.73 -11.63 23.93
C PHE A 312 -2.77 -12.71 23.61
N PHE A 313 -3.16 -12.80 22.36
CA PHE A 313 -4.22 -13.68 21.90
C PHE A 313 -3.70 -14.65 20.83
N LYS A 314 -4.27 -15.86 20.83
CA LYS A 314 -4.05 -16.88 19.79
C LYS A 314 -5.39 -17.30 19.23
N ASN A 315 -5.40 -17.62 17.94
CA ASN A 315 -6.57 -18.18 17.26
C ASN A 315 -6.34 -19.67 17.00
N ALA A 316 -7.35 -20.50 17.26
CA ALA A 316 -7.26 -21.95 17.12
C ALA A 316 -6.93 -22.43 15.69
N LYS A 317 -7.33 -21.67 14.66
CA LYS A 317 -7.05 -21.99 13.24
C LYS A 317 -5.66 -21.51 12.79
N HIS A 318 -5.06 -20.58 13.54
CA HIS A 318 -3.80 -19.91 13.20
C HIS A 318 -2.84 -19.88 14.40
N PRO A 319 -2.44 -21.05 14.93
CA PRO A 319 -1.58 -21.14 16.12
C PRO A 319 -0.17 -20.57 15.91
N GLU A 320 0.25 -20.39 14.66
CA GLU A 320 1.54 -19.82 14.26
C GLU A 320 1.62 -18.30 14.43
N TYR A 321 0.48 -17.62 14.58
CA TYR A 321 0.39 -16.18 14.81
C TYR A 321 0.12 -15.85 16.28
N GLU A 322 0.66 -14.73 16.75
CA GLU A 322 0.25 -14.11 18.03
C GLU A 322 -0.33 -12.73 17.75
N PHE A 323 -1.42 -12.40 18.43
CA PHE A 323 -2.21 -11.20 18.21
C PHE A 323 -2.19 -10.32 19.46
N ARG A 324 -2.11 -8.99 19.30
CA ARG A 324 -2.28 -8.02 20.40
C ARG A 324 -3.75 -7.93 20.83
N TYR A 325 -4.67 -8.12 19.89
CA TYR A 325 -6.10 -8.23 20.13
C TYR A 325 -6.75 -9.08 19.02
N PRO A 326 -7.86 -9.78 19.30
CA PRO A 326 -8.63 -10.53 18.32
C PRO A 326 -9.12 -9.66 17.15
N ILE A 327 -9.08 -10.21 15.94
CA ILE A 327 -9.62 -9.58 14.72
C ILE A 327 -10.66 -10.50 14.05
N PRO A 328 -11.54 -9.97 13.18
CA PRO A 328 -12.32 -10.81 12.30
C PRO A 328 -11.38 -11.56 11.33
N ILE A 329 -11.46 -12.89 11.32
CA ILE A 329 -10.68 -13.73 10.39
C ILE A 329 -11.53 -14.02 9.17
N ALA A 330 -10.95 -13.84 7.97
CA ALA A 330 -11.62 -14.13 6.71
C ALA A 330 -11.99 -15.61 6.65
N GLN A 331 -13.25 -15.91 6.33
CA GLN A 331 -13.66 -17.29 6.08
C GLN A 331 -13.30 -17.64 4.63
N PRO A 332 -12.78 -18.85 4.34
CA PRO A 332 -12.40 -19.27 2.98
C PRO A 332 -13.55 -19.19 1.96
N GLU A 333 -14.81 -19.29 2.43
CA GLU A 333 -16.01 -19.25 1.59
C GLU A 333 -16.59 -17.84 1.40
N SER A 334 -15.94 -16.81 1.96
CA SER A 334 -16.39 -15.44 1.78
C SER A 334 -16.29 -15.04 0.31
N LYS A 335 -17.41 -14.56 -0.25
CA LYS A 335 -17.43 -14.06 -1.62
C LYS A 335 -16.64 -12.75 -1.67
N PRO A 336 -15.72 -12.57 -2.63
CA PRO A 336 -15.09 -11.27 -2.87
C PRO A 336 -16.15 -10.18 -3.02
N SER A 337 -15.95 -9.05 -2.34
CA SER A 337 -16.80 -7.87 -2.45
C SER A 337 -15.93 -6.69 -2.87
N VAL A 338 -16.10 -6.25 -4.11
CA VAL A 338 -15.40 -5.08 -4.65
C VAL A 338 -16.45 -4.08 -5.08
N ILE A 339 -16.32 -2.85 -4.57
CA ILE A 339 -17.24 -1.75 -4.85
C ILE A 339 -16.41 -0.50 -5.14
N ASN A 340 -16.83 0.29 -6.12
CA ASN A 340 -16.08 1.46 -6.56
C ASN A 340 -16.95 2.74 -6.47
N PRO A 341 -17.38 3.16 -5.26
CA PRO A 341 -18.09 4.43 -5.12
C PRO A 341 -17.16 5.59 -5.48
N SER A 342 -17.72 6.65 -6.09
CA SER A 342 -17.01 7.91 -6.29
C SER A 342 -16.97 8.75 -5.02
N PHE A 343 -17.96 8.60 -4.13
CA PHE A 343 -18.15 9.53 -3.03
C PHE A 343 -18.09 8.85 -1.66
N ILE A 344 -17.45 9.50 -0.70
CA ILE A 344 -17.48 9.13 0.73
C ILE A 344 -17.79 10.35 1.58
N SER A 345 -18.39 10.15 2.76
CA SER A 345 -18.67 11.25 3.69
C SER A 345 -18.35 10.91 5.14
N CYS A 346 -18.09 11.94 5.93
CA CYS A 346 -17.98 11.86 7.39
C CYS A 346 -18.35 13.19 8.04
N CYS A 347 -18.58 13.17 9.35
CA CYS A 347 -18.62 14.39 10.16
C CYS A 347 -17.23 14.58 10.79
N THR A 348 -16.66 15.78 10.64
CA THR A 348 -15.30 16.09 11.08
C THR A 348 -15.17 17.55 11.51
N ARG A 349 -14.01 17.92 12.05
CA ARG A 349 -13.60 19.28 12.37
C ARG A 349 -12.64 19.79 11.31
N ARG A 350 -12.89 20.99 10.78
CA ARG A 350 -11.96 21.71 9.89
C ARG A 350 -11.22 22.83 10.63
N ALA A 351 -10.05 23.19 10.12
CA ALA A 351 -9.29 24.37 10.48
C ALA A 351 -8.54 24.91 9.25
N TYR A 352 -7.96 26.09 9.36
CA TYR A 352 -7.15 26.70 8.32
C TYR A 352 -5.72 26.89 8.80
N MET A 353 -4.76 26.54 7.95
CA MET A 353 -3.32 26.67 8.21
C MET A 353 -2.65 27.41 7.06
N LEU A 354 -1.45 27.94 7.28
CA LEU A 354 -0.64 28.55 6.23
C LEU A 354 0.40 27.53 5.76
N SER A 355 0.47 27.29 4.45
CA SER A 355 1.57 26.54 3.86
C SER A 355 2.85 27.37 3.91
N ALA A 356 3.97 26.74 4.25
CA ALA A 356 5.25 27.43 4.40
C ALA A 356 6.39 26.65 3.73
N GLU A 357 7.59 26.77 4.28
CA GLU A 357 8.82 26.24 3.68
C GLU A 357 8.86 24.70 3.58
N ARG A 358 9.68 24.20 2.67
CA ARG A 358 9.93 22.76 2.51
C ARG A 358 10.76 22.23 3.69
N ILE A 359 10.30 21.14 4.30
CA ILE A 359 11.09 20.38 5.29
C ILE A 359 12.17 19.60 4.54
N ARG A 360 13.44 19.70 4.98
CA ARG A 360 14.57 19.02 4.34
C ARG A 360 14.34 17.51 4.29
N LYS A 361 14.50 16.90 3.11
CA LYS A 361 14.34 15.46 2.87
C LYS A 361 15.60 14.82 2.29
N PHE A 362 15.74 13.52 2.50
CA PHE A 362 16.65 12.65 1.74
C PHE A 362 16.21 12.57 0.27
N TYR A 363 17.17 12.41 -0.65
CA TYR A 363 16.91 12.30 -2.10
C TYR A 363 15.89 11.20 -2.43
N GLY A 364 14.95 11.50 -3.35
CA GLY A 364 14.02 10.52 -3.93
C GLY A 364 12.63 10.41 -3.26
N LYS A 365 12.40 11.06 -2.12
CA LYS A 365 11.07 11.09 -1.45
C LYS A 365 10.19 12.25 -1.93
N ALA A 366 8.87 12.09 -1.84
CA ALA A 366 7.92 13.19 -2.08
C ALA A 366 8.17 14.39 -1.13
N PRO A 367 7.99 15.64 -1.58
CA PRO A 367 8.26 16.81 -0.75
C PRO A 367 7.28 16.92 0.42
N VAL A 368 7.74 17.51 1.52
CA VAL A 368 6.94 17.81 2.73
C VAL A 368 7.13 19.29 3.03
N PHE A 369 6.05 19.96 3.43
CA PHE A 369 6.03 21.38 3.72
C PHE A 369 5.58 21.65 5.14
N SER A 370 6.15 22.67 5.75
CA SER A 370 5.72 23.17 7.05
C SER A 370 4.30 23.72 6.94
N LEU A 371 3.50 23.45 7.98
CA LEU A 371 2.26 24.15 8.26
C LEU A 371 2.51 25.13 9.38
N ARG A 372 1.95 26.33 9.25
CA ARG A 372 2.02 27.40 10.24
C ARG A 372 0.62 27.86 10.66
N ASP A 373 0.49 28.35 11.89
CA ASP A 373 -0.73 29.01 12.35
C ASP A 373 -0.80 30.47 11.87
N GLU A 374 -1.89 31.16 12.22
CA GLU A 374 -2.10 32.58 11.89
C GLU A 374 -1.02 33.53 12.44
N TYR A 375 -0.23 33.08 13.42
CA TYR A 375 0.89 33.84 14.01
C TYR A 375 2.24 33.47 13.41
N GLY A 376 2.26 32.63 12.37
CA GLY A 376 3.47 32.14 11.71
C GLY A 376 4.24 31.09 12.52
N ARG A 377 3.66 30.51 13.59
CA ARG A 377 4.32 29.47 14.38
C ARG A 377 4.15 28.13 13.69
N TRP A 378 5.22 27.34 13.64
CA TRP A 378 5.17 25.98 13.12
C TRP A 378 4.18 25.11 13.92
N VAL A 379 3.29 24.40 13.23
CA VAL A 379 2.27 23.53 13.85
C VAL A 379 2.37 22.07 13.41
N GLY A 380 2.98 21.81 12.26
CA GLY A 380 2.98 20.49 11.66
C GLY A 380 3.53 20.46 10.25
N ALA A 381 3.19 19.41 9.53
CA ALA A 381 3.70 19.13 8.20
C ALA A 381 2.58 18.69 7.26
N LEU A 382 2.77 18.98 5.97
CA LEU A 382 1.88 18.64 4.87
C LEU A 382 2.66 17.89 3.78
N GLU A 383 2.14 16.74 3.38
CA GLU A 383 2.51 15.94 2.22
C GLU A 383 1.46 16.14 1.11
N PRO A 384 1.74 17.06 0.20
CA PRO A 384 0.77 17.45 -0.81
C PRO A 384 0.83 16.58 -2.07
N LEU A 385 -0.31 16.49 -2.78
CA LEU A 385 -0.51 15.70 -3.99
C LEU A 385 -0.55 16.56 -5.27
N VAL A 386 -0.79 17.87 -5.14
CA VAL A 386 -0.95 18.82 -6.26
C VAL A 386 -0.14 20.10 -6.03
N ARG A 387 0.21 20.84 -7.10
CA ARG A 387 0.88 22.16 -7.05
C ARG A 387 2.36 22.14 -6.59
N PHE A 388 3.17 21.18 -7.09
CA PHE A 388 4.65 21.19 -6.97
C PHE A 388 5.34 21.23 -8.33
N ALA A 389 6.26 22.18 -8.53
CA ALA A 389 7.14 22.20 -9.70
C ALA A 389 8.24 21.13 -9.59
N GLU A 390 8.69 20.62 -10.74
CA GLU A 390 9.71 19.55 -10.87
C GLU A 390 11.10 19.95 -10.36
N SER A 391 11.41 21.24 -10.38
CA SER A 391 12.77 21.77 -10.19
C SER A 391 12.88 22.77 -9.04
N ALA A 392 11.81 22.98 -8.27
CA ALA A 392 11.78 24.02 -7.24
C ALA A 392 11.92 23.41 -5.85
N ASP A 393 12.80 23.98 -5.01
CA ASP A 393 12.82 23.78 -3.56
C ASP A 393 11.58 24.36 -2.85
N ARG A 394 10.57 24.79 -3.62
CA ARG A 394 9.37 25.50 -3.18
C ARG A 394 8.14 24.90 -3.87
N MET A 395 7.01 24.91 -3.18
CA MET A 395 5.70 24.64 -3.81
C MET A 395 5.48 25.63 -4.96
N ASN A 396 4.68 25.26 -5.97
CA ASN A 396 4.03 26.26 -6.84
C ASN A 396 2.80 26.87 -6.10
N MET A 397 2.95 27.08 -4.80
CA MET A 397 2.03 27.86 -3.97
C MET A 397 2.69 29.20 -3.70
N GLN A 398 1.87 30.23 -3.48
CA GLN A 398 2.39 31.46 -2.88
C GLN A 398 2.83 31.14 -1.44
N GLU A 399 3.94 31.74 -0.97
CA GLU A 399 4.26 31.71 0.46
C GLU A 399 3.03 32.21 1.24
N ASP A 400 2.69 31.51 2.34
CA ASP A 400 1.51 31.79 3.16
C ASP A 400 0.15 31.56 2.48
N GLU A 401 0.06 30.61 1.53
CA GLU A 401 -1.24 30.17 1.02
C GLU A 401 -2.07 29.50 2.12
N LEU A 402 -3.36 29.88 2.21
CA LEU A 402 -4.29 29.34 3.19
C LEU A 402 -4.77 27.95 2.75
N VAL A 403 -4.55 26.97 3.61
CA VAL A 403 -4.87 25.55 3.40
C VAL A 403 -6.01 25.15 4.33
N GLU A 404 -7.14 24.76 3.77
CA GLU A 404 -8.24 24.15 4.54
C GLU A 404 -7.92 22.69 4.84
N VAL A 405 -7.86 22.34 6.13
CA VAL A 405 -7.54 20.99 6.59
C VAL A 405 -8.67 20.41 7.44
N VAL A 406 -8.95 19.12 7.25
CA VAL A 406 -9.97 18.38 8.02
C VAL A 406 -9.34 17.28 8.85
N GLU A 407 -9.81 17.08 10.07
CA GLU A 407 -9.29 16.10 11.02
C GLU A 407 -9.81 14.69 10.76
N LEU A 408 -8.93 13.70 10.70
CA LEU A 408 -9.34 12.33 10.38
C LEU A 408 -9.05 11.34 11.51
N ALA A 409 -7.86 11.42 12.11
CA ALA A 409 -7.42 10.46 13.11
C ALA A 409 -6.40 11.09 14.07
N ARG A 410 -6.23 10.48 15.25
CA ARG A 410 -5.10 10.71 16.12
C ARG A 410 -4.01 9.69 15.85
N GLY A 411 -2.76 10.13 15.86
CA GLY A 411 -1.58 9.31 15.72
C GLY A 411 -0.60 9.55 16.87
N CYS A 412 0.18 8.53 17.21
CA CYS A 412 1.40 8.72 17.98
C CYS A 412 2.53 7.81 17.50
N CYS A 413 3.76 8.27 17.68
CA CYS A 413 4.98 7.50 17.42
C CYS A 413 6.02 7.73 18.54
N PRO A 414 7.01 6.85 18.71
CA PRO A 414 8.14 7.13 19.58
C PRO A 414 8.81 8.45 19.18
N ASP A 415 9.07 9.33 20.16
CA ASP A 415 9.77 10.59 19.91
C ASP A 415 11.29 10.33 19.84
N THR A 416 11.72 9.87 18.67
CA THR A 416 13.12 9.53 18.41
C THR A 416 13.55 10.13 17.09
N THR A 417 14.81 10.57 17.00
CA THR A 417 15.44 11.02 15.74
C THR A 417 15.90 9.84 14.87
N ALA A 418 15.53 8.61 15.24
CA ALA A 418 15.82 7.46 14.41
C ALA A 418 14.97 7.53 13.13
N SER A 419 15.62 7.39 11.98
CA SER A 419 14.98 7.41 10.65
C SER A 419 13.89 6.34 10.46
N GLU A 420 13.78 5.40 11.39
CA GLU A 420 12.85 4.27 11.41
C GLU A 420 11.38 4.69 11.61
N THR A 421 11.12 5.88 12.15
CA THR A 421 9.75 6.38 12.29
C THR A 421 9.15 6.83 10.97
N GLY A 422 9.94 7.21 9.96
CA GLY A 422 9.39 7.74 8.71
C GLY A 422 8.60 9.06 8.84
N ILE A 423 8.61 9.70 10.02
CA ILE A 423 7.99 11.00 10.27
C ILE A 423 9.07 12.07 10.15
N GLU A 424 9.07 12.79 9.03
CA GLU A 424 10.13 13.74 8.72
C GLU A 424 10.11 15.01 9.58
N GLU A 425 8.97 15.38 10.14
CA GLU A 425 8.85 16.56 10.99
C GLU A 425 9.42 16.39 12.41
N LEU A 426 9.81 15.18 12.82
CA LEU A 426 10.43 14.96 14.13
C LEU A 426 11.74 15.74 14.30
N ASP A 427 12.48 15.94 13.20
CA ASP A 427 13.74 16.69 13.16
C ASP A 427 13.53 18.19 12.86
N HIS A 428 12.29 18.68 12.82
CA HIS A 428 12.00 20.08 12.50
C HIS A 428 12.51 21.01 13.63
N PRO A 429 13.29 22.07 13.31
CA PRO A 429 13.96 22.90 14.33
C PRO A 429 13.00 23.70 15.22
N GLU A 430 11.83 24.05 14.70
CA GLU A 430 10.78 24.76 15.46
C GLU A 430 9.84 23.83 16.23
N ARG A 431 10.01 22.51 16.11
CA ARG A 431 9.21 21.56 16.88
C ARG A 431 9.52 21.76 18.35
N ARG A 432 8.50 22.13 19.13
CA ARG A 432 8.60 22.14 20.59
C ARG A 432 8.74 20.68 21.04
N GLY A 433 9.84 20.39 21.75
CA GLY A 433 10.33 19.04 22.04
C GLY A 433 9.34 18.08 22.71
N GLY A 434 9.78 16.84 22.88
CA GLY A 434 8.94 15.70 23.25
C GLY A 434 8.14 15.83 24.52
N THR A 435 7.03 15.10 24.56
CA THR A 435 6.23 14.88 25.76
C THR A 435 7.00 14.04 26.78
N ASP A 436 6.65 14.22 28.05
CA ASP A 436 7.29 13.48 29.17
C ASP A 436 7.11 11.95 29.05
N ASP A 437 6.13 11.47 28.27
CA ASP A 437 5.87 10.05 28.04
C ASP A 437 6.78 9.43 26.95
N GLY A 438 7.58 10.23 26.25
CA GLY A 438 8.48 9.79 25.17
C GLY A 438 7.80 9.55 23.81
N TRP A 439 6.57 10.07 23.60
CA TRP A 439 5.80 9.87 22.37
C TRP A 439 5.45 11.17 21.66
N TYR A 440 5.72 11.27 20.37
CA TYR A 440 5.19 12.36 19.56
C TYR A 440 3.72 12.09 19.21
N HIS A 441 2.81 12.94 19.70
CA HIS A 441 1.38 12.87 19.44
C HIS A 441 0.96 13.92 18.40
N PHE A 442 0.14 13.50 17.44
CA PHE A 442 -0.33 14.35 16.35
C PHE A 442 -1.73 13.96 15.85
N HIS A 443 -2.34 14.86 15.09
CA HIS A 443 -3.58 14.65 14.38
C HIS A 443 -3.28 14.50 12.90
N TRP A 444 -3.75 13.42 12.30
CA TRP A 444 -3.82 13.27 10.86
C TRP A 444 -4.89 14.20 10.31
N VAL A 445 -4.46 15.06 9.40
CA VAL A 445 -5.33 16.01 8.72
C VAL A 445 -5.25 15.83 7.21
N MET A 446 -6.36 16.06 6.51
CA MET A 446 -6.39 16.04 5.05
C MET A 446 -6.58 17.45 4.53
N TRP A 447 -5.71 17.87 3.62
CA TRP A 447 -5.92 19.11 2.88
C TRP A 447 -6.96 18.87 1.78
N ILE A 448 -7.99 19.71 1.77
CA ILE A 448 -9.09 19.67 0.81
C ILE A 448 -9.24 20.99 0.06
N GLU A 449 -9.83 20.94 -1.14
CA GLU A 449 -10.43 22.10 -1.80
C GLU A 449 -11.84 21.75 -2.26
N TRP A 450 -12.73 22.72 -2.22
CA TRP A 450 -14.12 22.55 -2.63
C TRP A 450 -14.30 22.84 -4.12
N GLU A 451 -15.06 21.99 -4.80
CA GLU A 451 -15.73 22.31 -6.05
C GLU A 451 -17.23 22.13 -5.81
N GLU A 452 -17.95 23.25 -5.74
CA GLU A 452 -19.35 23.29 -5.31
C GLU A 452 -19.54 22.70 -3.90
N GLU A 453 -20.30 21.61 -3.76
CA GLU A 453 -20.60 20.93 -2.49
C GLU A 453 -19.70 19.71 -2.23
N VAL A 454 -18.75 19.41 -3.12
CA VAL A 454 -17.86 18.25 -3.02
C VAL A 454 -16.43 18.72 -2.78
N ALA A 455 -15.81 18.18 -1.75
CA ALA A 455 -14.41 18.40 -1.45
C ALA A 455 -13.51 17.38 -2.15
N TYR A 456 -12.35 17.83 -2.61
CA TYR A 456 -11.35 16.98 -3.23
C TYR A 456 -10.07 17.02 -2.43
N ARG A 457 -9.51 15.84 -2.19
CA ARG A 457 -8.24 15.66 -1.50
C ARG A 457 -7.10 16.24 -2.32
N LYS A 458 -6.30 17.10 -1.69
CA LYS A 458 -5.11 17.74 -2.26
C LYS A 458 -3.82 17.38 -1.52
N GLY A 459 -3.91 16.86 -0.30
CA GLY A 459 -2.75 16.48 0.52
C GLY A 459 -3.15 15.72 1.77
N ILE A 460 -2.16 15.17 2.45
CA ILE A 460 -2.29 14.64 3.81
C ILE A 460 -1.24 15.28 4.70
N GLY A 461 -1.55 15.55 5.94
CA GLY A 461 -0.64 16.20 6.87
C GLY A 461 -0.80 15.68 8.28
N ARG A 462 0.09 16.16 9.14
CA ARG A 462 0.12 15.85 10.57
C ARG A 462 0.33 17.15 11.33
N ILE A 463 -0.52 17.42 12.31
CA ILE A 463 -0.43 18.61 13.16
C ILE A 463 -0.23 18.14 14.60
N CYS A 464 0.73 18.74 15.31
CA CYS A 464 1.02 18.39 16.69
C CYS A 464 -0.24 18.51 17.56
N SER A 465 -0.54 17.51 18.40
CA SER A 465 -1.80 17.47 19.16
C SER A 465 -1.96 18.65 20.11
N THR A 466 -0.90 19.06 20.80
CA THR A 466 -0.94 20.20 21.72
C THR A 466 -1.28 21.50 21.00
N VAL A 467 -0.86 21.63 19.75
CA VAL A 467 -1.16 22.79 18.91
C VAL A 467 -2.57 22.68 18.35
N TRP A 468 -2.93 21.53 17.77
CA TRP A 468 -4.23 21.30 17.16
C TRP A 468 -5.39 21.57 18.13
N GLU A 469 -5.28 21.13 19.39
CA GLU A 469 -6.34 21.34 20.37
C GLU A 469 -6.57 22.83 20.68
N THR A 470 -5.57 23.69 20.51
CA THR A 470 -5.69 25.16 20.68
C THR A 470 -6.23 25.91 19.47
N GLN A 471 -6.31 25.28 18.29
CA GLN A 471 -6.79 25.92 17.07
C GLN A 471 -8.30 26.14 17.09
N SER A 472 -8.77 27.21 16.45
CA SER A 472 -10.19 27.39 16.14
C SER A 472 -10.62 26.32 15.13
N LYS A 473 -11.69 25.60 15.47
CA LYS A 473 -12.16 24.42 14.72
C LYS A 473 -13.67 24.50 14.51
N GLU A 474 -14.13 24.19 13.31
CA GLU A 474 -15.54 24.16 12.96
C GLU A 474 -15.98 22.73 12.61
N HIS A 475 -17.15 22.31 13.10
CA HIS A 475 -17.73 21.04 12.68
C HIS A 475 -18.34 21.17 11.28
N ILE A 476 -18.03 20.21 10.41
CA ILE A 476 -18.55 20.15 9.05
C ILE A 476 -19.01 18.73 8.70
N ASN A 477 -19.95 18.65 7.77
CA ASN A 477 -20.24 17.42 7.03
C ASN A 477 -19.40 17.46 5.75
N LEU A 478 -18.45 16.54 5.66
CA LEU A 478 -17.52 16.46 4.53
C LEU A 478 -18.05 15.44 3.53
N MET A 479 -18.20 15.84 2.27
CA MET A 479 -18.40 14.93 1.13
C MET A 479 -17.13 14.95 0.28
N LEU A 480 -16.43 13.82 0.17
CA LEU A 480 -15.23 13.69 -0.65
C LEU A 480 -15.54 12.99 -1.97
N GLY A 481 -14.99 13.54 -3.06
CA GLY A 481 -15.09 12.98 -4.41
C GLY A 481 -13.76 12.68 -5.08
#